data_AF-X1FXP8-F1
#
_entry.id   AF-X1FXP8-F1
#
_cell.length_a   1.000
_cell.length_b   1.000
_cell.length_c   1.000
_cell.angle_alpha   90.00
_cell.angle_beta   90.00
_cell.angle_gamma   90.00
#
_symmetry.space_group_name_H-M   'P 1'
#
loop_
_entity.id
_entity.type
_entity.pdbx_description
1 polymer ?
#
loop_
_entity_poly.entity_id
_entity_poly.type
_entity_poly.pdbx_seq_one_letter_code
_entity_poly.pdbx_strand_id
1 'polypeptide(L)'
;NILIELWVEACKKFVEMKEKRYLLQSLEKLDTHLKMPQTSAQIFHYFYTCNLLWQFKSMFFSLEQRDFWRMMFYRALFEEKNFKIAQKIILYLEKDFSKLIKDVVSLYNEVEPLNNQIYSFKDGDNSLRLDFESFSIKNMVLRINSKGMISYRMFSTDHQILEGNITNEYWNDTQILDIYNELFYETEKKKFMFNLNEFGEMLHIFLPKLIRDFFKSFKIESLKAIPQIYFVMDNMTIPFDLIYDNNFFLLKYSIGYKIGEIPLGGFSFEQESLNEPASEQANRKFNVLIIDAINSTSPLKWNEELKRKELIYPFIAGANEVNYIINFFNNVENINQITTLIGPNSTREKFLDHFSKDFYHIIIFVGNIFYSKWSPNDSYLLANDNEIITFKEINNALSQNNSNLQPLLFFNTQIFDIEGQKLKNVLK
;
A
#
# COMPACT_ATOMS: atom_id res chain seq x y z
N ASN A 1 18.74 30.10 14.60
CA ASN A 1 18.75 29.83 13.16
C ASN A 1 20.02 29.10 12.76
N ILE A 2 21.21 29.72 12.80
CA ILE A 2 22.51 29.05 12.49
C ILE A 2 22.76 27.73 13.24
N LEU A 3 22.43 27.65 14.53
CA LEU A 3 22.59 26.40 15.30
C LEU A 3 21.63 25.28 14.87
N ILE A 4 20.40 25.63 14.49
CA ILE A 4 19.42 24.66 13.96
C ILE A 4 19.94 24.13 12.62
N GLU A 5 20.51 25.00 11.78
CA GLU A 5 21.08 24.62 10.50
C GLU A 5 22.22 23.60 10.63
N LEU A 6 23.16 23.88 11.52
CA LEU A 6 24.29 22.98 11.78
C LEU A 6 23.85 21.59 12.23
N TRP A 7 22.83 21.51 13.09
CA TRP A 7 22.33 20.22 13.57
C TRP A 7 21.49 19.47 12.53
N VAL A 8 20.76 20.18 11.66
CA VAL A 8 20.06 19.56 10.51
C VAL A 8 21.08 18.93 9.55
N GLU A 9 22.15 19.65 9.19
CA GLU A 9 23.22 19.13 8.34
C GLU A 9 23.94 17.93 8.97
N ALA A 10 24.18 17.98 10.28
CA ALA A 10 24.75 16.85 11.02
C ALA A 10 23.82 15.62 10.97
N CYS A 11 22.52 15.80 11.20
CA CYS A 11 21.53 14.72 11.11
C CYS A 11 21.55 14.08 9.71
N LYS A 12 21.51 14.90 8.66
CA LYS A 12 21.56 14.44 7.27
C LYS A 12 22.79 13.58 7.01
N LYS A 13 23.98 14.06 7.40
CA LYS A 13 25.24 13.32 7.24
C LYS A 13 25.24 11.98 7.98
N PHE A 14 24.71 11.92 9.20
CA PHE A 14 24.66 10.67 9.96
C PHE A 14 23.61 9.69 9.44
N VAL A 15 22.52 10.17 8.82
CA VAL A 15 21.57 9.33 8.07
C VAL A 15 22.27 8.68 6.87
N GLU A 16 23.00 9.47 6.07
CA GLU A 16 23.76 8.97 4.92
C GLU A 16 24.81 7.92 5.32
N MET A 17 25.51 8.17 6.43
CA MET A 17 26.50 7.25 6.98
C MET A 17 25.89 6.04 7.71
N LYS A 18 24.57 6.02 7.92
CA LYS A 18 23.84 5.00 8.70
C LYS A 18 24.32 4.87 10.16
N GLU A 19 24.79 5.98 10.73
CA GLU A 19 25.37 6.06 12.07
C GLU A 19 24.31 6.38 13.13
N LYS A 20 23.52 5.37 13.53
CA LYS A 20 22.34 5.52 14.40
C LYS A 20 22.61 6.25 15.72
N ARG A 21 23.77 6.02 16.35
CA ARG A 21 24.14 6.62 17.64
C ARG A 21 24.37 8.13 17.51
N TYR A 22 25.12 8.55 16.50
CA TYR A 22 25.42 9.97 16.27
C TYR A 22 24.21 10.73 15.72
N LEU A 23 23.36 10.05 14.95
CA LEU A 23 22.06 10.57 14.55
C LEU A 23 21.20 10.86 15.78
N LEU A 24 21.06 9.91 16.71
CA LEU A 24 20.26 10.12 17.93
C LEU A 24 20.74 11.33 18.73
N GLN A 25 22.06 11.46 18.94
CA GLN A 25 22.63 12.61 19.64
C GLN A 25 22.36 13.94 18.92
N SER A 26 22.42 13.95 17.58
CA SER A 26 22.15 15.15 16.79
C SER A 26 20.67 15.52 16.82
N LEU A 27 19.78 14.54 16.78
CA LEU A 27 18.33 14.73 16.92
C LEU A 27 17.98 15.29 18.30
N GLU A 28 18.56 14.76 19.38
CA GLU A 28 18.37 15.28 20.74
C GLU A 28 18.82 16.74 20.86
N LYS A 29 19.98 17.09 20.28
CA LYS A 29 20.46 18.47 20.28
C LYS A 29 19.56 19.39 19.48
N LEU A 30 19.11 18.95 18.31
CA LEU A 30 18.17 19.71 17.48
C LEU A 30 16.84 19.95 18.21
N ASP A 31 16.29 18.94 18.90
CA ASP A 31 15.05 19.06 19.68
C ASP A 31 15.20 20.04 20.85
N THR A 32 16.36 20.06 21.54
CA THR A 32 16.61 21.06 22.61
C THR A 32 16.64 22.51 22.12
N HIS A 33 16.92 22.73 20.84
CA HIS A 33 16.94 24.05 20.22
C HIS A 33 15.58 24.45 19.62
N LEU A 34 14.64 23.51 19.46
CA LEU A 34 13.28 23.77 19.00
C LEU A 34 12.40 24.26 20.16
N LYS A 35 12.35 25.58 20.31
CA LYS A 35 11.47 26.26 21.28
C LYS A 35 10.08 26.53 20.69
N MET A 36 9.10 26.73 21.57
CA MET A 36 7.74 27.11 21.18
C MET A 36 7.74 28.42 20.37
N PRO A 37 7.21 28.43 19.14
CA PRO A 37 7.24 29.61 18.29
C PRO A 37 6.26 30.69 18.77
N GLN A 38 6.59 31.96 18.52
CA GLN A 38 5.79 33.14 18.92
C GLN A 38 5.30 33.99 17.74
N THR A 39 5.98 33.91 16.60
CA THR A 39 5.62 34.65 15.38
C THR A 39 5.29 33.69 14.23
N SER A 40 4.54 34.15 13.24
CA SER A 40 4.18 33.36 12.05
C SER A 40 5.39 32.76 11.33
N ALA A 41 6.47 33.55 11.18
CA ALA A 41 7.74 33.06 10.63
C ALA A 41 8.34 31.94 11.51
N GLN A 42 8.35 32.10 12.84
CA GLN A 42 8.84 31.06 13.75
C GLN A 42 7.98 29.80 13.71
N ILE A 43 6.66 29.93 13.55
CA ILE A 43 5.73 28.80 13.40
C ILE A 43 6.09 27.99 12.16
N PHE A 44 6.28 28.66 11.02
CA PHE A 44 6.75 28.00 9.81
C PHE A 44 8.07 27.26 10.00
N HIS A 45 9.08 27.96 10.54
CA HIS A 45 10.39 27.36 10.79
C HIS A 45 10.32 26.13 11.68
N TYR A 46 9.50 26.20 12.72
CA TYR A 46 9.29 25.11 13.66
C TYR A 46 8.75 23.87 12.95
N PHE A 47 7.62 24.00 12.24
CA PHE A 47 6.98 22.88 11.55
C PHE A 47 7.83 22.35 10.38
N TYR A 48 8.56 23.23 9.68
CA TYR A 48 9.51 22.83 8.66
C TYR A 48 10.62 21.93 9.23
N THR A 49 11.20 22.34 10.37
CA THR A 49 12.24 21.55 11.04
C THR A 49 11.68 20.23 11.56
N CYS A 50 10.45 20.21 12.08
CA CYS A 50 9.77 18.97 12.48
C CYS A 50 9.56 17.99 11.33
N ASN A 51 9.23 18.48 10.12
CA ASN A 51 9.13 17.62 8.93
C ASN A 51 10.48 16.98 8.57
N LEU A 52 11.60 17.73 8.64
CA LEU A 52 12.95 17.19 8.42
C LEU A 52 13.34 16.16 9.49
N LEU A 53 13.06 16.47 10.76
CA LEU A 53 13.27 15.55 11.88
C LEU A 53 12.52 14.24 11.69
N TRP A 54 11.27 14.32 11.25
CA TRP A 54 10.45 13.14 10.94
C TRP A 54 11.11 12.30 9.85
N GLN A 55 11.58 12.92 8.75
CA GLN A 55 12.29 12.22 7.67
C GLN A 55 13.58 11.52 8.14
N PHE A 56 14.38 12.17 9.00
CA PHE A 56 15.59 11.56 9.53
C PHE A 56 15.29 10.40 10.50
N LYS A 57 14.22 10.52 11.29
CA LYS A 57 13.81 9.49 12.24
C LYS A 57 13.23 8.25 11.55
N SER A 58 12.49 8.44 10.46
CA SER A 58 11.73 7.37 9.78
C SER A 58 12.61 6.22 9.26
N MET A 59 13.92 6.44 9.10
CA MET A 59 14.85 5.37 8.70
C MET A 59 15.24 4.42 9.85
N PHE A 60 15.30 4.91 11.10
CA PHE A 60 15.99 4.19 12.20
C PHE A 60 15.16 4.02 13.48
N PHE A 61 14.09 4.80 13.64
CA PHE A 61 13.33 4.91 14.87
C PHE A 61 11.83 4.81 14.60
N SER A 62 11.09 4.28 15.57
CA SER A 62 9.63 4.37 15.61
C SER A 62 9.21 5.82 15.85
N LEU A 63 8.24 6.30 15.09
CA LEU A 63 7.77 7.68 15.17
C LEU A 63 6.70 7.82 16.25
N GLU A 64 6.80 8.91 17.03
CA GLU A 64 5.81 9.22 18.04
C GLU A 64 4.62 9.96 17.41
N GLN A 65 3.45 9.87 18.05
CA GLN A 65 2.24 10.54 17.56
C GLN A 65 2.42 12.05 17.35
N ARG A 66 3.22 12.71 18.20
CA ARG A 66 3.52 14.15 18.04
C ARG A 66 4.34 14.45 16.79
N ASP A 67 5.27 13.57 16.42
CA ASP A 67 6.12 13.74 15.23
C ASP A 67 5.24 13.64 13.97
N PHE A 68 4.31 12.67 13.95
CA PHE A 68 3.32 12.50 12.89
C PHE A 68 2.47 13.76 12.67
N TRP A 69 1.83 14.28 13.72
CA TRP A 69 0.92 15.43 13.56
C TRP A 69 1.65 16.73 13.17
N ARG A 70 2.85 16.95 13.70
CA ARG A 70 3.67 18.12 13.32
C ARG A 70 4.08 18.06 11.85
N MET A 71 4.50 16.89 11.39
CA MET A 71 4.82 16.65 9.97
C MET A 71 3.58 16.84 9.09
N MET A 72 2.45 16.19 9.43
CA MET A 72 1.22 16.28 8.66
C MET A 72 0.69 17.72 8.57
N PHE A 73 0.78 18.50 9.66
CA PHE A 73 0.40 19.91 9.65
C PHE A 73 1.27 20.72 8.68
N TYR A 74 2.59 20.54 8.74
CA TYR A 74 3.52 21.23 7.84
C TYR A 74 3.16 20.97 6.37
N ARG A 75 3.03 19.70 6.00
CA ARG A 75 2.76 19.27 4.63
C ARG A 75 1.39 19.76 4.14
N ALA A 76 0.36 19.58 4.97
CA ALA A 76 -1.00 20.02 4.64
C ALA A 76 -1.07 21.53 4.38
N LEU A 77 -0.48 22.34 5.25
CA LEU A 77 -0.58 23.79 5.15
C LEU A 77 0.38 24.39 4.11
N PHE A 78 1.67 24.07 4.20
CA PHE A 78 2.71 24.78 3.47
C PHE A 78 3.13 24.10 2.16
N GLU A 79 2.93 22.79 2.01
CA GLU A 79 3.28 22.07 0.76
C GLU A 79 2.06 21.85 -0.16
N GLU A 80 0.92 21.48 0.42
CA GLU A 80 -0.30 21.11 -0.32
C GLU A 80 -1.38 22.19 -0.33
N LYS A 81 -1.24 23.26 0.47
CA LYS A 81 -2.24 24.34 0.62
C LYS A 81 -3.65 23.81 0.97
N ASN A 82 -3.74 22.67 1.65
CA ASN A 82 -4.99 22.08 2.11
C ASN A 82 -5.37 22.65 3.48
N PHE A 83 -5.92 23.87 3.46
CA PHE A 83 -6.32 24.61 4.67
C PHE A 83 -7.34 23.86 5.53
N LYS A 84 -8.24 23.09 4.90
CA LYS A 84 -9.28 22.33 5.60
C LYS A 84 -8.68 21.23 6.48
N ILE A 85 -7.78 20.42 5.91
CA ILE A 85 -7.08 19.37 6.66
C ILE A 85 -6.13 19.98 7.69
N ALA A 86 -5.38 21.03 7.32
CA ALA A 86 -4.50 21.72 8.25
C ALA A 86 -5.25 22.23 9.49
N GLN A 87 -6.43 22.83 9.31
CA GLN A 87 -7.27 23.30 10.41
C GLN A 87 -7.71 22.15 11.35
N LYS A 88 -8.07 20.99 10.79
CA LYS A 88 -8.43 19.81 11.60
C LYS A 88 -7.23 19.25 12.36
N ILE A 89 -6.06 19.23 11.75
CA ILE A 89 -4.83 18.71 12.37
C ILE A 89 -4.46 19.50 13.64
N ILE A 90 -4.77 20.80 13.72
CA ILE A 90 -4.49 21.64 14.90
C ILE A 90 -5.04 21.02 16.20
N LEU A 91 -6.17 20.33 16.14
CA LEU A 91 -6.79 19.69 17.30
C LEU A 91 -5.94 18.55 17.90
N TYR A 92 -5.02 18.01 17.11
CA TYR A 92 -4.14 16.91 17.49
C TYR A 92 -2.70 17.36 17.77
N LEU A 93 -2.40 18.65 17.57
CA LEU A 93 -1.17 19.27 18.03
C LEU A 93 -1.20 19.52 19.54
N GLU A 94 -0.04 19.83 20.12
CA GLU A 94 0.05 20.21 21.53
C GLU A 94 -0.82 21.44 21.84
N LYS A 95 -1.43 21.47 23.03
CA LYS A 95 -2.46 22.45 23.42
C LYS A 95 -2.06 23.92 23.26
N ASP A 96 -0.77 24.22 23.22
CA ASP A 96 -0.28 25.59 23.08
C ASP A 96 -0.34 26.07 21.62
N PHE A 97 -0.29 25.15 20.63
CA PHE A 97 -0.41 25.52 19.21
C PHE A 97 -1.82 25.95 18.82
N SER A 98 -2.86 25.37 19.43
CA SER A 98 -4.25 25.76 19.15
C SER A 98 -4.56 27.20 19.57
N LYS A 99 -3.78 27.78 20.48
CA LYS A 99 -3.88 29.19 20.90
C LYS A 99 -3.13 30.14 19.96
N LEU A 100 -2.02 29.67 19.40
CA LEU A 100 -1.13 30.45 18.54
C LEU A 100 -1.62 30.48 17.09
N ILE A 101 -2.16 29.36 16.59
CA ILE A 101 -2.64 29.21 15.21
C ILE A 101 -4.15 29.36 15.21
N LYS A 102 -4.61 30.61 15.10
CA LYS A 102 -6.05 30.93 15.08
C LYS A 102 -6.66 30.82 13.68
N ASP A 103 -5.89 31.17 12.66
CA ASP A 103 -6.29 31.08 11.26
C ASP A 103 -5.11 30.57 10.42
N VAL A 104 -5.31 29.41 9.80
CA VAL A 104 -4.32 28.79 8.91
C VAL A 104 -4.13 29.57 7.61
N VAL A 105 -5.15 30.29 7.13
CA VAL A 105 -5.06 31.04 5.87
C VAL A 105 -4.21 32.29 6.06
N SER A 106 -4.46 33.08 7.12
CA SER A 106 -3.61 34.22 7.47
C SER A 106 -2.16 33.79 7.71
N LEU A 107 -1.96 32.70 8.47
CA LEU A 107 -0.62 32.15 8.73
C LEU A 107 0.12 31.82 7.42
N TYR A 108 -0.55 31.16 6.48
CA TYR A 108 0.05 30.83 5.19
C TYR A 108 0.43 32.09 4.40
N ASN A 109 -0.50 33.05 4.27
CA ASN A 109 -0.29 34.27 3.49
C ASN A 109 0.83 35.16 4.06
N GLU A 110 0.99 35.21 5.38
CA GLU A 110 2.08 35.96 6.02
C GLU A 110 3.46 35.34 5.78
N VAL A 111 3.52 34.02 5.63
CA VAL A 111 4.76 33.25 5.57
C VAL A 111 5.18 32.91 4.14
N GLU A 112 4.25 32.73 3.21
CA GLU A 112 4.54 32.39 1.80
C GLU A 112 5.63 33.29 1.18
N PRO A 113 5.62 34.63 1.36
CA PRO A 113 6.67 35.51 0.84
C PRO A 113 8.04 35.27 1.49
N LEU A 114 8.04 34.78 2.73
CA LEU A 114 9.24 34.54 3.53
C LEU A 114 9.88 33.20 3.21
N ASN A 115 9.17 32.25 2.59
CA ASN A 115 9.64 30.89 2.30
C ASN A 115 11.01 30.89 1.56
N ASN A 116 11.20 31.82 0.63
CA ASN A 116 12.46 31.97 -0.13
C ASN A 116 13.58 32.66 0.65
N GLN A 117 13.25 33.34 1.75
CA GLN A 117 14.19 34.12 2.57
C GLN A 117 14.61 33.35 3.82
N ILE A 118 13.82 32.36 4.22
CA ILE A 118 13.86 31.82 5.56
C ILE A 118 14.90 30.70 5.71
N TYR A 119 15.13 29.84 4.72
CA TYR A 119 16.25 28.88 4.70
C TYR A 119 16.50 28.23 3.34
N SER A 120 17.78 27.91 3.09
CA SER A 120 18.29 27.04 2.04
C SER A 120 18.64 25.64 2.58
N PHE A 121 17.68 24.95 3.21
CA PHE A 121 17.84 23.52 3.56
C PHE A 121 17.47 22.58 2.42
N LYS A 122 17.02 23.15 1.30
CA LYS A 122 16.80 22.37 0.10
C LYS A 122 18.14 21.82 -0.34
N ASP A 123 18.33 20.52 -0.09
CA ASP A 123 19.08 19.68 -1.02
C ASP A 123 18.70 20.12 -2.42
N GLY A 124 19.70 20.55 -3.19
CA GLY A 124 19.54 21.08 -4.54
C GLY A 124 18.48 20.26 -5.22
N ASP A 125 17.36 20.93 -5.53
CA ASP A 125 16.08 20.37 -5.95
C ASP A 125 16.24 18.94 -6.47
N ASN A 126 16.08 17.95 -5.59
CA ASN A 126 15.75 16.57 -5.99
C ASN A 126 14.28 16.54 -6.47
N SER A 127 13.75 17.68 -6.93
CA SER A 127 12.84 17.64 -8.05
C SER A 127 13.61 16.87 -9.11
N LEU A 128 13.17 15.66 -9.34
CA LEU A 128 13.22 15.07 -10.65
C LEU A 128 12.91 16.23 -11.62
N ARG A 129 13.95 16.85 -12.20
CA ARG A 129 13.86 17.81 -13.30
C ARG A 129 13.39 17.01 -14.49
N LEU A 130 12.14 16.61 -14.40
CA LEU A 130 11.42 15.93 -15.40
C LEU A 130 10.72 17.04 -16.16
N ASP A 131 11.38 17.50 -17.22
CA ASP A 131 10.72 18.24 -18.29
C ASP A 131 9.69 17.30 -18.92
N PHE A 132 8.54 17.15 -18.26
CA PHE A 132 7.46 16.24 -18.63
C PHE A 132 6.16 17.01 -18.81
N GLU A 133 6.18 18.06 -19.61
CA GLU A 133 4.92 18.63 -20.11
C GLU A 133 4.11 17.61 -20.94
N SER A 134 4.69 16.44 -21.30
CA SER A 134 4.06 15.41 -22.13
C SER A 134 4.08 13.96 -21.60
N PHE A 135 4.48 13.68 -20.35
CA PHE A 135 4.51 12.28 -19.86
C PHE A 135 3.12 11.82 -19.39
N SER A 136 2.40 11.10 -20.26
CA SER A 136 1.11 10.50 -19.93
C SER A 136 1.30 9.09 -19.36
N ILE A 137 0.89 8.86 -18.11
CA ILE A 137 1.10 7.60 -17.40
C ILE A 137 0.06 6.57 -17.84
N LYS A 138 0.53 5.40 -18.25
CA LYS A 138 -0.28 4.19 -18.41
C LYS A 138 -0.36 3.43 -17.08
N ASN A 139 0.79 3.09 -16.50
CA ASN A 139 0.88 2.31 -15.25
C ASN A 139 1.94 2.88 -14.31
N MET A 140 1.72 2.79 -13.00
CA MET A 140 2.69 3.12 -11.96
C MET A 140 2.76 1.99 -10.94
N VAL A 141 3.96 1.62 -10.53
CA VAL A 141 4.23 0.65 -9.47
C VAL A 141 5.01 1.36 -8.38
N LEU A 142 4.50 1.34 -7.16
CA LEU A 142 5.16 1.83 -5.96
C LEU A 142 5.45 0.63 -5.06
N ARG A 143 6.72 0.31 -4.84
CA ARG A 143 7.15 -0.72 -3.90
C ARG A 143 7.56 -0.08 -2.58
N ILE A 144 7.03 -0.55 -1.46
CA ILE A 144 7.54 -0.24 -0.12
C ILE A 144 8.09 -1.52 0.49
N ASN A 145 9.39 -1.56 0.72
CA ASN A 145 10.01 -2.75 1.30
C ASN A 145 9.79 -2.83 2.82
N SER A 146 10.22 -3.93 3.43
CA SER A 146 10.08 -4.20 4.88
C SER A 146 10.79 -3.18 5.78
N LYS A 147 11.71 -2.38 5.22
CA LYS A 147 12.41 -1.29 5.89
C LYS A 147 11.74 0.08 5.65
N GLY A 148 10.61 0.11 4.96
CA GLY A 148 9.90 1.34 4.57
C GLY A 148 10.51 2.07 3.37
N MET A 149 11.54 1.53 2.70
CA MET A 149 12.15 2.17 1.53
C MET A 149 11.18 2.12 0.36
N ILE A 150 11.00 3.26 -0.31
CA ILE A 150 10.07 3.38 -1.43
C ILE A 150 10.84 3.33 -2.74
N SER A 151 10.43 2.46 -3.63
CA SER A 151 10.88 2.40 -5.01
C SER A 151 9.69 2.61 -5.94
N TYR A 152 9.92 3.20 -7.11
CA TYR A 152 8.86 3.41 -8.08
C TYR A 152 9.28 2.97 -9.48
N ARG A 153 8.29 2.57 -10.27
CA ARG A 153 8.42 2.33 -11.71
C ARG A 153 7.17 2.83 -12.40
N MET A 154 7.32 3.57 -13.50
CA MET A 154 6.22 4.16 -14.23
C MET A 154 6.36 3.82 -15.70
N PHE A 155 5.23 3.57 -16.34
CA PHE A 155 5.11 3.31 -17.77
C PHE A 155 4.28 4.44 -18.37
N SER A 156 4.79 5.10 -19.39
CA SER A 156 3.98 6.03 -20.17
C SER A 156 3.08 5.30 -21.18
N THR A 157 2.09 6.00 -21.71
CA THR A 157 1.31 5.60 -22.88
C THR A 157 2.20 5.39 -24.11
N ASP A 158 3.30 6.15 -24.21
CA ASP A 158 4.32 6.06 -25.25
C ASP A 158 5.44 5.05 -24.93
N HIS A 159 5.22 4.15 -23.97
CA HIS A 159 6.12 3.04 -23.60
C HIS A 159 7.48 3.46 -23.03
N GLN A 160 7.61 4.71 -22.56
CA GLN A 160 8.77 5.13 -21.78
C GLN A 160 8.68 4.58 -20.36
N ILE A 161 9.81 4.12 -19.83
CA ILE A 161 9.91 3.59 -18.47
C ILE A 161 10.72 4.56 -17.62
N LEU A 162 10.15 5.00 -16.50
CA LEU A 162 10.85 5.77 -15.48
C LEU A 162 10.92 4.94 -14.20
N GLU A 163 12.12 4.76 -13.65
CA GLU A 163 12.31 4.01 -12.41
C GLU A 163 13.31 4.69 -11.48
N GLY A 164 13.11 4.50 -10.19
CA GLY A 164 13.96 5.12 -9.19
C GLY A 164 13.61 4.72 -7.77
N ASN A 165 14.41 5.23 -6.83
CA ASN A 165 14.28 4.96 -5.40
C ASN A 165 14.17 6.28 -4.66
N ILE A 166 13.36 6.30 -3.60
CA ILE A 166 13.27 7.39 -2.63
C ILE A 166 14.10 6.97 -1.44
N THR A 167 15.27 7.62 -1.30
CA THR A 167 16.27 7.26 -0.28
C THR A 167 16.26 8.19 0.93
N ASN A 168 15.55 9.31 0.83
CA ASN A 168 15.48 10.36 1.85
C ASN A 168 14.20 10.31 2.70
N GLU A 169 13.27 9.38 2.42
CA GLU A 169 12.02 9.23 3.15
C GLU A 169 11.61 7.76 3.20
N TYR A 170 11.21 7.28 4.39
CA TYR A 170 10.85 5.89 4.65
C TYR A 170 9.45 5.80 5.25
N TRP A 171 8.64 4.85 4.78
CA TRP A 171 7.27 4.63 5.22
C TRP A 171 7.21 3.65 6.39
N ASN A 172 7.33 4.16 7.62
CA ASN A 172 7.34 3.35 8.84
C ASN A 172 6.42 3.86 9.96
N ASP A 173 5.47 4.75 9.64
CA ASP A 173 4.56 5.35 10.63
C ASP A 173 3.26 4.55 10.76
N THR A 174 2.94 4.12 11.98
CA THR A 174 1.71 3.35 12.27
C THR A 174 0.52 4.26 12.55
N GLN A 175 0.71 5.57 12.76
CA GLN A 175 -0.37 6.49 13.14
C GLN A 175 -1.43 6.64 12.06
N ILE A 176 -1.04 6.55 10.78
CA ILE A 176 -2.00 6.60 9.68
C ILE A 176 -2.95 5.39 9.69
N LEU A 177 -2.46 4.23 10.17
CA LEU A 177 -3.26 3.01 10.32
C LEU A 177 -4.22 3.13 11.51
N ASP A 178 -3.77 3.73 12.62
CA ASP A 178 -4.62 4.01 13.77
C ASP A 178 -5.82 4.89 13.37
N ILE A 179 -5.57 5.93 12.56
CA ILE A 179 -6.62 6.82 12.04
C ILE A 179 -7.58 6.06 11.14
N TYR A 180 -7.05 5.26 10.20
CA TYR A 180 -7.86 4.45 9.33
C TYR A 180 -8.81 3.54 10.12
N ASN A 181 -8.26 2.79 11.07
CA ASN A 181 -9.01 1.77 11.80
C ASN A 181 -10.22 2.41 12.50
N GLU A 182 -10.05 3.63 12.99
CA GLU A 182 -11.09 4.39 13.68
C GLU A 182 -12.21 4.94 12.79
N LEU A 183 -11.97 5.07 11.48
CA LEU A 183 -13.03 5.46 10.53
C LEU A 183 -14.19 4.44 10.57
N PHE A 184 -13.86 3.16 10.76
CA PHE A 184 -14.78 2.04 10.68
C PHE A 184 -15.17 1.46 12.05
N TYR A 185 -14.54 1.90 13.15
CA TYR A 185 -14.98 1.55 14.49
C TYR A 185 -16.28 2.28 14.87
N GLU A 186 -17.30 1.49 15.21
CA GLU A 186 -18.53 1.96 15.86
C GLU A 186 -18.31 2.07 17.38
N THR A 187 -17.48 3.04 17.80
CA THR A 187 -17.33 3.39 19.21
C THR A 187 -18.04 4.70 19.52
N GLU A 188 -18.69 4.81 20.69
CA GLU A 188 -19.37 6.03 21.14
C GLU A 188 -18.45 7.26 21.23
N LYS A 189 -17.13 7.07 21.27
CA LYS A 189 -16.12 8.14 21.31
C LYS A 189 -14.99 7.87 20.33
N LYS A 190 -15.04 8.53 19.18
CA LYS A 190 -13.92 8.60 18.24
C LYS A 190 -12.84 9.57 18.77
N LYS A 191 -11.60 9.12 18.87
CA LYS A 191 -10.38 9.92 19.11
C LYS A 191 -10.05 10.82 17.90
N PHE A 192 -10.31 10.39 16.66
CA PHE A 192 -10.08 11.15 15.44
C PHE A 192 -11.38 11.47 14.68
N MET A 193 -11.53 12.70 14.22
CA MET A 193 -12.74 13.24 13.59
C MET A 193 -12.50 13.54 12.11
N PHE A 194 -11.99 12.53 11.39
CA PHE A 194 -11.85 12.54 9.94
C PHE A 194 -12.94 11.68 9.32
N ASN A 195 -13.44 12.09 8.15
CA ASN A 195 -14.22 11.20 7.28
C ASN A 195 -13.30 10.52 6.25
N LEU A 196 -13.87 9.61 5.48
CA LEU A 196 -13.13 8.81 4.50
C LEU A 196 -12.43 9.68 3.43
N ASN A 197 -13.10 10.72 2.93
CA ASN A 197 -12.51 11.62 1.92
C ASN A 197 -11.31 12.38 2.49
N GLU A 198 -11.46 12.90 3.71
CA GLU A 198 -10.39 13.60 4.41
C GLU A 198 -9.22 12.67 4.76
N PHE A 199 -9.50 11.39 5.04
CA PHE A 199 -8.45 10.39 5.20
C PHE A 199 -7.70 10.13 3.88
N GLY A 200 -8.39 10.07 2.74
CA GLY A 200 -7.76 10.00 1.42
C GLY A 200 -6.84 11.19 1.15
N GLU A 201 -7.27 12.41 1.50
CA GLU A 201 -6.43 13.62 1.43
C GLU A 201 -5.20 13.50 2.35
N MET A 202 -5.37 12.97 3.57
CA MET A 202 -4.24 12.72 4.47
C MET A 202 -3.28 11.66 3.93
N LEU A 203 -3.77 10.59 3.32
CA LEU A 203 -2.92 9.60 2.66
C LEU A 203 -2.09 10.25 1.56
N HIS A 204 -2.71 11.10 0.72
CA HIS A 204 -1.97 11.84 -0.30
C HIS A 204 -0.89 12.72 0.32
N ILE A 205 -1.23 13.54 1.32
CA ILE A 205 -0.29 14.43 2.05
C ILE A 205 0.86 13.63 2.67
N PHE A 206 0.57 12.40 3.13
CA PHE A 206 1.55 11.55 3.80
C PHE A 206 2.59 10.94 2.84
N LEU A 207 2.28 10.81 1.55
CA LEU A 207 3.25 10.33 0.56
C LEU A 207 4.47 11.25 0.47
N PRO A 208 5.66 10.74 0.11
CA PRO A 208 6.82 11.57 -0.13
C PRO A 208 6.55 12.66 -1.17
N LYS A 209 7.15 13.83 -0.97
CA LYS A 209 6.95 14.99 -1.83
C LYS A 209 7.20 14.68 -3.32
N LEU A 210 8.23 13.89 -3.62
CA LEU A 210 8.53 13.45 -5.00
C LEU A 210 7.35 12.75 -5.68
N ILE A 211 6.62 11.90 -4.95
CA ILE A 211 5.44 11.19 -5.47
C ILE A 211 4.25 12.15 -5.60
N ARG A 212 4.08 13.07 -4.64
CA ARG A 212 2.98 14.05 -4.71
C ARG A 212 3.16 15.04 -5.84
N ASP A 213 4.37 15.58 -6.01
CA ASP A 213 4.73 16.49 -7.10
C ASP A 213 4.55 15.79 -8.46
N PHE A 214 4.89 14.49 -8.53
CA PHE A 214 4.58 13.66 -9.69
C PHE A 214 3.06 13.57 -9.95
N PHE A 215 2.23 13.29 -8.95
CA PHE A 215 0.78 13.28 -9.13
C PHE A 215 0.21 14.65 -9.55
N LYS A 216 0.78 15.76 -9.07
CA LYS A 216 0.38 17.12 -9.48
C LYS A 216 0.75 17.43 -10.93
N SER A 217 1.85 16.86 -11.43
CA SER A 217 2.26 17.01 -12.83
C SER A 217 1.32 16.30 -13.81
N PHE A 218 0.43 15.43 -13.32
CA PHE A 218 -0.57 14.75 -14.12
C PHE A 218 -1.68 15.71 -14.55
N LYS A 219 -1.62 16.20 -15.79
CA LYS A 219 -2.82 16.66 -16.47
C LYS A 219 -3.58 15.43 -16.96
N ILE A 220 -4.82 15.24 -16.52
CA ILE A 220 -5.75 14.26 -17.12
C ILE A 220 -6.14 14.81 -18.48
N GLU A 221 -5.23 14.75 -19.46
CA GLU A 221 -5.55 15.08 -20.84
C GLU A 221 -6.31 13.92 -21.45
N SER A 222 -7.64 14.05 -21.37
CA SER A 222 -8.65 13.22 -22.02
C SER A 222 -8.74 11.77 -21.52
N LEU A 223 -9.97 11.37 -21.24
CA LEU A 223 -10.45 10.09 -20.70
C LEU A 223 -10.15 8.84 -21.56
N LYS A 224 -9.06 8.79 -22.33
CA LYS A 224 -8.72 7.63 -23.17
C LYS A 224 -8.06 6.48 -22.40
N ALA A 225 -7.40 6.76 -21.27
CA ALA A 225 -6.81 5.74 -20.41
C ALA A 225 -6.86 6.15 -18.93
N ILE A 226 -7.28 5.23 -18.06
CA ILE A 226 -7.24 5.40 -16.60
C ILE A 226 -5.89 4.84 -16.13
N PRO A 227 -4.99 5.65 -15.51
CA PRO A 227 -3.71 5.16 -15.04
C PRO A 227 -3.90 4.12 -13.93
N GLN A 228 -3.22 2.98 -14.03
CA GLN A 228 -3.25 1.93 -13.00
C GLN A 228 -2.10 2.13 -12.02
N ILE A 229 -2.39 2.25 -10.72
CA ILE A 229 -1.37 2.39 -9.66
C ILE A 229 -1.34 1.10 -8.84
N TYR A 230 -0.19 0.45 -8.80
CA TYR A 230 0.06 -0.77 -8.04
C TYR A 230 0.93 -0.47 -6.83
N PHE A 231 0.50 -0.90 -5.64
CA PHE A 231 1.33 -0.88 -4.44
C PHE A 231 1.84 -2.29 -4.14
N VAL A 232 3.16 -2.44 -4.01
CA VAL A 232 3.83 -3.69 -3.65
C VAL A 232 4.46 -3.51 -2.28
N MET A 233 4.03 -4.29 -1.29
CA MET A 233 4.53 -4.16 0.08
C MET A 233 5.11 -5.48 0.57
N ASP A 234 6.32 -5.46 1.14
CA ASP A 234 6.93 -6.67 1.71
C ASP A 234 6.16 -7.14 2.96
N ASN A 235 5.58 -6.21 3.74
CA ASN A 235 4.72 -6.49 4.88
C ASN A 235 3.35 -5.84 4.63
N MET A 236 2.29 -6.62 4.46
CA MET A 236 0.94 -6.08 4.39
C MET A 236 0.46 -5.67 5.79
N THR A 237 0.42 -4.37 6.04
CA THR A 237 -0.34 -3.78 7.16
C THR A 237 -1.29 -2.68 6.71
N ILE A 238 -1.45 -2.44 5.40
CA ILE A 238 -2.44 -1.46 4.91
C ILE A 238 -3.82 -2.12 4.87
N PRO A 239 -4.81 -1.48 5.47
CA PRO A 239 -6.15 -2.00 5.56
C PRO A 239 -6.90 -1.71 4.26
N PHE A 240 -7.29 -2.79 3.60
CA PHE A 240 -8.11 -2.77 2.41
C PHE A 240 -9.58 -2.59 2.82
N ASP A 241 -10.08 -1.37 2.73
CA ASP A 241 -11.50 -1.01 2.48
C ASP A 241 -11.60 0.46 2.03
N LEU A 242 -10.76 0.86 1.07
CA LEU A 242 -10.94 2.10 0.31
C LEU A 242 -11.88 1.86 -0.89
N ILE A 243 -13.19 1.75 -0.65
CA ILE A 243 -14.26 1.92 -1.65
C ILE A 243 -15.47 2.51 -0.88
N TYR A 244 -16.05 3.67 -1.20
CA TYR A 244 -17.09 3.75 -2.24
C TYR A 244 -17.51 5.18 -2.68
N ASP A 245 -17.98 5.18 -3.94
CA ASP A 245 -18.44 6.20 -4.89
C ASP A 245 -18.99 7.54 -4.39
N ASN A 246 -18.36 8.62 -4.90
CA ASN A 246 -18.97 9.49 -5.93
C ASN A 246 -18.04 10.63 -6.40
N ASN A 247 -16.71 10.49 -6.26
CA ASN A 247 -15.72 11.09 -7.15
C ASN A 247 -14.30 10.56 -6.82
N PHE A 248 -13.59 10.19 -7.88
CA PHE A 248 -12.13 10.08 -8.04
C PHE A 248 -11.32 8.80 -7.78
N PHE A 249 -11.81 7.74 -7.14
CA PHE A 249 -11.04 6.46 -7.17
C PHE A 249 -11.96 5.23 -7.14
N LEU A 250 -12.02 4.52 -8.27
CA LEU A 250 -12.69 3.22 -8.37
C LEU A 250 -11.62 2.13 -8.26
N LEU A 251 -11.34 1.68 -7.04
CA LEU A 251 -10.28 0.70 -6.76
C LEU A 251 -10.90 -0.70 -6.69
N LYS A 252 -10.81 -1.48 -7.78
CA LYS A 252 -11.03 -2.93 -7.78
C LYS A 252 -9.71 -3.61 -7.44
N TYR A 253 -9.60 -4.22 -6.26
CA TYR A 253 -8.36 -4.87 -5.82
C TYR A 253 -8.37 -6.38 -6.11
N SER A 254 -7.21 -6.90 -6.52
CA SER A 254 -6.85 -8.31 -6.42
C SER A 254 -5.60 -8.40 -5.55
N ILE A 255 -5.58 -9.33 -4.60
CA ILE A 255 -4.46 -9.48 -3.65
C ILE A 255 -3.62 -10.65 -4.11
N GLY A 256 -2.35 -10.38 -4.48
CA GLY A 256 -1.35 -11.39 -4.79
C GLY A 256 -0.30 -11.50 -3.69
N TYR A 257 0.06 -12.72 -3.30
CA TYR A 257 1.16 -12.98 -2.38
C TYR A 257 2.32 -13.65 -3.14
N LYS A 258 3.55 -13.19 -2.89
CA LYS A 258 4.78 -13.83 -3.36
C LYS A 258 5.73 -14.01 -2.19
N ILE A 259 6.38 -15.17 -2.13
CA ILE A 259 7.48 -15.45 -1.21
C ILE A 259 8.76 -14.85 -1.81
N GLY A 260 9.45 -13.98 -1.06
CA GLY A 260 10.68 -13.30 -1.48
C GLY A 260 10.49 -11.89 -2.06
N GLU A 261 11.58 -11.21 -2.40
CA GLU A 261 11.52 -9.85 -2.94
C GLU A 261 10.94 -9.80 -4.37
N ILE A 262 10.10 -8.79 -4.65
CA ILE A 262 9.53 -8.55 -5.98
C ILE A 262 10.41 -7.51 -6.72
N PRO A 263 10.94 -7.83 -7.91
CA PRO A 263 11.59 -6.84 -8.75
C PRO A 263 10.57 -5.80 -9.25
N LEU A 264 10.95 -4.52 -9.21
CA LEU A 264 10.15 -3.40 -9.77
C LEU A 264 9.81 -3.62 -11.25
N GLY A 265 10.65 -4.40 -11.93
CA GLY A 265 10.51 -4.92 -13.29
C GLY A 265 9.18 -5.58 -13.64
N GLY A 266 8.44 -6.05 -12.62
CA GLY A 266 7.59 -7.22 -12.83
C GLY A 266 8.46 -8.47 -13.02
N PHE A 267 7.82 -9.62 -13.18
CA PHE A 267 8.52 -10.89 -13.31
C PHE A 267 8.90 -11.16 -14.77
N SER A 268 10.15 -11.52 -15.03
CA SER A 268 10.50 -12.44 -16.10
C SER A 268 10.39 -13.86 -15.53
N PHE A 269 9.53 -14.70 -16.12
CA PHE A 269 9.35 -16.10 -15.69
C PHE A 269 10.55 -16.98 -16.07
N GLU A 270 11.53 -16.42 -16.77
CA GLU A 270 12.78 -17.05 -17.14
C GLU A 270 13.94 -16.21 -16.59
N GLN A 271 14.94 -16.87 -16.00
CA GLN A 271 16.23 -16.23 -15.79
C GLN A 271 16.72 -15.71 -17.13
N GLU A 272 16.72 -14.39 -17.29
CA GLU A 272 17.22 -13.73 -18.49
C GLU A 272 18.66 -14.18 -18.74
N SER A 273 18.86 -14.99 -19.77
CA SER A 273 20.11 -14.87 -20.50
C SER A 273 20.10 -13.48 -21.13
N LEU A 274 21.14 -12.69 -20.87
CA LEU A 274 21.29 -11.28 -21.28
C LEU A 274 21.28 -11.03 -22.81
N ASN A 275 20.82 -12.00 -23.61
CA ASN A 275 20.96 -12.02 -25.07
C ASN A 275 19.66 -12.21 -25.86
N GLU A 276 18.47 -12.21 -25.24
CA GLU A 276 17.23 -12.33 -26.02
C GLU A 276 16.81 -10.99 -26.64
N PRO A 277 16.63 -10.93 -27.97
CA PRO A 277 16.17 -9.72 -28.65
C PRO A 277 14.74 -9.34 -28.23
N ALA A 278 14.47 -8.04 -28.10
CA ALA A 278 13.19 -7.46 -27.67
C ALA A 278 11.94 -7.92 -28.48
N SER A 279 12.12 -8.55 -29.64
CA SER A 279 11.04 -9.14 -30.43
C SER A 279 10.47 -10.43 -29.85
N GLU A 280 11.19 -11.15 -28.98
CA GLU A 280 10.73 -12.42 -28.39
C GLU A 280 9.91 -12.21 -27.10
N GLN A 281 10.13 -11.11 -26.37
CA GLN A 281 9.34 -10.76 -25.18
C GLN A 281 7.86 -10.48 -25.48
N ALA A 282 7.54 -10.04 -26.72
CA ALA A 282 6.19 -9.70 -27.14
C ALA A 282 5.24 -10.91 -27.30
N ASN A 283 5.75 -12.15 -27.22
CA ASN A 283 4.96 -13.38 -27.43
C ASN A 283 4.83 -14.29 -26.20
N ARG A 284 5.25 -13.84 -25.00
CA ARG A 284 5.08 -14.65 -23.78
C ARG A 284 3.59 -14.72 -23.40
N LYS A 285 2.98 -15.87 -23.65
CA LYS A 285 1.61 -16.17 -23.24
C LYS A 285 1.59 -16.91 -21.91
N PHE A 286 0.66 -16.56 -21.03
CA PHE A 286 0.55 -17.10 -19.67
C PHE A 286 -0.55 -18.14 -19.54
N ASN A 287 -0.31 -19.15 -18.70
CA ASN A 287 -1.32 -20.14 -18.31
C ASN A 287 -1.87 -19.76 -16.94
N VAL A 288 -3.20 -19.72 -16.82
CA VAL A 288 -3.92 -19.33 -15.60
C VAL A 288 -4.70 -20.52 -15.05
N LEU A 289 -4.61 -20.74 -13.74
CA LEU A 289 -5.45 -21.66 -12.98
C LEU A 289 -6.40 -20.85 -12.10
N ILE A 290 -7.69 -21.05 -12.25
CA ILE A 290 -8.73 -20.43 -11.42
C ILE A 290 -9.37 -21.53 -10.58
N ILE A 291 -9.34 -21.36 -9.27
CA ILE A 291 -9.81 -22.31 -8.28
C ILE A 291 -10.96 -21.66 -7.52
N ASP A 292 -12.14 -22.28 -7.56
CA ASP A 292 -13.19 -21.95 -6.61
C ASP A 292 -13.01 -22.79 -5.33
N ALA A 293 -13.21 -22.18 -4.19
CA ALA A 293 -13.34 -22.80 -2.87
C ALA A 293 -14.43 -22.03 -2.11
N ILE A 294 -15.49 -21.66 -2.84
CA ILE A 294 -16.63 -20.85 -2.36
C ILE A 294 -17.63 -21.68 -1.55
N ASN A 295 -17.34 -22.97 -1.34
CA ASN A 295 -18.16 -23.92 -0.61
C ASN A 295 -19.61 -23.95 -1.14
N SER A 296 -19.76 -24.07 -2.46
CA SER A 296 -21.08 -24.05 -3.11
C SER A 296 -21.89 -25.35 -2.91
N THR A 297 -21.22 -26.45 -2.57
CA THR A 297 -21.82 -27.78 -2.42
C THR A 297 -21.65 -28.37 -1.02
N SER A 298 -20.57 -28.00 -0.31
CA SER A 298 -20.25 -28.48 1.03
C SER A 298 -19.30 -27.48 1.74
N PRO A 299 -19.20 -27.49 3.08
CA PRO A 299 -19.93 -28.33 4.04
C PRO A 299 -21.40 -27.94 4.23
N LEU A 300 -22.22 -28.94 4.56
CA LEU A 300 -23.64 -28.81 4.86
C LEU A 300 -23.93 -29.13 6.34
N LYS A 301 -24.74 -28.31 7.00
CA LYS A 301 -25.30 -28.56 8.34
C LYS A 301 -26.80 -28.76 8.25
N TRP A 302 -27.34 -29.63 9.11
CA TRP A 302 -28.79 -29.78 9.25
C TRP A 302 -29.38 -28.55 9.96
N ASN A 303 -30.33 -27.88 9.32
CA ASN A 303 -31.12 -26.81 9.91
C ASN A 303 -32.46 -27.40 10.41
N GLU A 304 -32.65 -27.42 11.73
CA GLU A 304 -33.85 -27.97 12.36
C GLU A 304 -35.12 -27.16 12.06
N GLU A 305 -35.01 -25.84 11.94
CA GLU A 305 -36.15 -24.95 11.65
C GLU A 305 -36.66 -25.16 10.23
N LEU A 306 -35.72 -25.27 9.27
CA LEU A 306 -36.03 -25.43 7.85
C LEU A 306 -36.12 -26.90 7.40
N LYS A 307 -35.86 -27.85 8.31
CA LYS A 307 -35.85 -29.31 8.09
C LYS A 307 -35.09 -29.73 6.84
N ARG A 308 -33.96 -29.06 6.57
CA ARG A 308 -33.13 -29.31 5.39
C ARG A 308 -31.66 -29.07 5.69
N LYS A 309 -30.78 -29.64 4.86
CA LYS A 309 -29.35 -29.35 4.88
C LYS A 309 -29.10 -27.97 4.27
N GLU A 310 -28.28 -27.16 4.92
CA GLU A 310 -27.87 -25.83 4.47
C GLU A 310 -26.36 -25.67 4.53
N LEU A 311 -25.81 -24.83 3.66
CA LEU A 311 -24.38 -24.56 3.61
C LEU A 311 -23.92 -23.82 4.86
N ILE A 312 -22.79 -24.25 5.43
CA ILE A 312 -22.21 -23.63 6.64
C ILE A 312 -21.48 -22.33 6.28
N TYR A 313 -20.77 -22.29 5.15
CA TYR A 313 -19.93 -21.17 4.73
C TYR A 313 -20.26 -20.67 3.32
N PRO A 314 -21.49 -20.22 3.05
CA PRO A 314 -21.87 -19.80 1.70
C PRO A 314 -21.14 -18.52 1.29
N PHE A 315 -20.38 -18.56 0.18
CA PHE A 315 -19.78 -17.37 -0.43
C PHE A 315 -20.48 -16.98 -1.73
N ILE A 316 -21.71 -16.45 -1.61
CA ILE A 316 -22.58 -16.12 -2.75
C ILE A 316 -21.91 -15.14 -3.73
N ALA A 317 -21.27 -14.08 -3.23
CA ALA A 317 -20.56 -13.13 -4.07
C ALA A 317 -19.34 -13.73 -4.80
N GLY A 318 -18.76 -14.81 -4.26
CA GLY A 318 -17.62 -15.51 -4.86
C GLY A 318 -17.95 -16.12 -6.21
N ALA A 319 -19.19 -16.59 -6.43
CA ALA A 319 -19.59 -17.10 -7.75
C ALA A 319 -19.56 -16.02 -8.84
N ASN A 320 -19.97 -14.79 -8.51
CA ASN A 320 -19.87 -13.66 -9.43
C ASN A 320 -18.41 -13.28 -9.69
N GLU A 321 -17.58 -13.35 -8.65
CA GLU A 321 -16.14 -13.06 -8.74
C GLU A 321 -15.41 -14.06 -9.64
N VAL A 322 -15.68 -15.36 -9.50
CA VAL A 322 -15.15 -16.40 -10.39
C VAL A 322 -15.50 -16.10 -11.86
N ASN A 323 -16.76 -15.79 -12.14
CA ASN A 323 -17.22 -15.46 -13.49
C ASN A 323 -16.55 -14.19 -14.04
N TYR A 324 -16.40 -13.17 -13.19
CA TYR A 324 -15.70 -11.95 -13.54
C TYR A 324 -14.24 -12.21 -13.93
N ILE A 325 -13.52 -13.00 -13.12
CA ILE A 325 -12.11 -13.34 -13.37
C ILE A 325 -11.95 -14.14 -14.66
N ILE A 326 -12.81 -15.13 -14.91
CA ILE A 326 -12.81 -15.91 -16.15
C ILE A 326 -12.98 -14.98 -17.35
N ASN A 327 -13.99 -14.10 -17.30
CA ASN A 327 -14.27 -13.14 -18.37
C ASN A 327 -13.12 -12.14 -18.56
N PHE A 328 -12.49 -11.71 -17.47
CA PHE A 328 -11.31 -10.84 -17.52
C PHE A 328 -10.18 -11.50 -18.32
N PHE A 329 -9.76 -12.72 -17.95
CA PHE A 329 -8.65 -13.39 -18.62
C PHE A 329 -8.96 -13.82 -20.06
N ASN A 330 -10.23 -14.13 -20.38
CA ASN A 330 -10.65 -14.39 -21.75
C ASN A 330 -10.44 -13.18 -22.69
N ASN A 331 -10.41 -11.96 -22.14
CA ASN A 331 -10.24 -10.73 -22.90
C ASN A 331 -8.79 -10.22 -22.92
N VAL A 332 -7.83 -10.95 -22.33
CA VAL A 332 -6.42 -10.56 -22.29
C VAL A 332 -5.64 -11.33 -23.37
N GLU A 333 -5.05 -10.60 -24.31
CA GLU A 333 -4.35 -11.17 -25.49
C GLU A 333 -3.17 -12.09 -25.13
N ASN A 334 -2.54 -11.87 -23.98
CA ASN A 334 -1.35 -12.61 -23.53
C ASN A 334 -1.68 -13.88 -22.73
N ILE A 335 -2.92 -14.39 -22.78
CA ILE A 335 -3.29 -15.65 -22.13
C ILE A 335 -3.26 -16.79 -23.14
N ASN A 336 -2.54 -17.86 -22.80
CA ASN A 336 -2.49 -19.09 -23.59
C ASN A 336 -3.65 -20.02 -23.23
N GLN A 337 -3.79 -20.32 -21.94
CA GLN A 337 -4.79 -21.26 -21.44
C GLN A 337 -5.34 -20.80 -20.09
N ILE A 338 -6.65 -20.98 -19.92
CA ILE A 338 -7.34 -20.84 -18.64
C ILE A 338 -7.84 -22.22 -18.23
N THR A 339 -7.42 -22.71 -17.07
CA THR A 339 -7.96 -23.92 -16.45
C THR A 339 -8.81 -23.51 -15.26
N THR A 340 -10.01 -24.07 -15.15
CA THR A 340 -10.94 -23.78 -14.06
C THR A 340 -11.25 -25.03 -13.23
N LEU A 341 -11.06 -24.94 -11.92
CA LEU A 341 -11.47 -25.95 -10.95
C LEU A 341 -12.66 -25.38 -10.17
N ILE A 342 -13.87 -25.64 -10.67
CA ILE A 342 -15.12 -25.03 -10.19
C ILE A 342 -16.13 -26.12 -9.81
N GLY A 343 -16.92 -25.88 -8.76
CA GLY A 343 -18.02 -26.76 -8.37
C GLY A 343 -17.52 -28.18 -8.07
N PRO A 344 -18.07 -29.23 -8.71
CA PRO A 344 -17.62 -30.61 -8.50
C PRO A 344 -16.15 -30.89 -8.91
N ASN A 345 -15.54 -30.00 -9.70
CA ASN A 345 -14.13 -30.11 -10.09
C ASN A 345 -13.18 -29.43 -9.10
N SER A 346 -13.72 -28.77 -8.09
CA SER A 346 -12.94 -28.17 -7.01
C SER A 346 -12.80 -29.17 -5.86
N THR A 347 -11.85 -30.07 -6.00
CA THR A 347 -11.54 -31.10 -5.00
C THR A 347 -10.10 -30.97 -4.55
N ARG A 348 -9.79 -31.39 -3.32
CA ARG A 348 -8.42 -31.35 -2.79
C ARG A 348 -7.44 -32.09 -3.71
N GLU A 349 -7.84 -33.25 -4.22
CA GLU A 349 -7.02 -34.05 -5.14
C GLU A 349 -6.70 -33.30 -6.43
N LYS A 350 -7.70 -32.66 -7.06
CA LYS A 350 -7.50 -31.88 -8.29
C LYS A 350 -6.62 -30.66 -8.04
N PHE A 351 -6.73 -30.01 -6.89
CA PHE A 351 -5.86 -28.89 -6.55
C PHE A 351 -4.39 -29.34 -6.53
N LEU A 352 -4.08 -30.40 -5.80
CA LEU A 352 -2.72 -30.93 -5.68
C LEU A 352 -2.18 -31.45 -7.03
N ASP A 353 -3.01 -32.16 -7.80
CA ASP A 353 -2.67 -32.60 -9.15
C ASP A 353 -2.30 -31.40 -10.05
N HIS A 354 -3.07 -30.31 -10.01
CA HIS A 354 -2.77 -29.12 -10.80
C HIS A 354 -1.56 -28.31 -10.28
N PHE A 355 -1.31 -28.27 -8.97
CA PHE A 355 -0.12 -27.61 -8.42
C PHE A 355 1.18 -28.33 -8.79
N SER A 356 1.14 -29.66 -8.89
CA SER A 356 2.31 -30.45 -9.29
C SER A 356 2.67 -30.35 -10.79
N LYS A 357 1.82 -29.73 -11.63
CA LYS A 357 1.96 -29.78 -13.09
C LYS A 357 2.97 -28.80 -13.71
N ASP A 358 3.65 -27.97 -12.93
CA ASP A 358 4.69 -27.03 -13.44
C ASP A 358 4.27 -26.20 -14.67
N PHE A 359 2.99 -25.88 -14.74
CA PHE A 359 2.37 -25.38 -15.98
C PHE A 359 1.78 -23.98 -15.83
N TYR A 360 1.40 -23.60 -14.61
CA TYR A 360 0.62 -22.40 -14.34
C TYR A 360 1.50 -21.24 -13.91
N HIS A 361 1.33 -20.09 -14.57
CA HIS A 361 2.05 -18.86 -14.25
C HIS A 361 1.28 -18.04 -13.19
N ILE A 362 -0.04 -18.15 -13.22
CA ILE A 362 -0.96 -17.43 -12.33
C ILE A 362 -1.95 -18.44 -11.77
N ILE A 363 -2.12 -18.46 -10.45
CA ILE A 363 -3.11 -19.27 -9.75
C ILE A 363 -3.98 -18.33 -8.92
N ILE A 364 -5.29 -18.41 -9.09
CA ILE A 364 -6.26 -17.53 -8.44
C ILE A 364 -7.22 -18.38 -7.63
N PHE A 365 -7.31 -18.10 -6.34
CA PHE A 365 -8.25 -18.70 -5.42
C PHE A 365 -9.42 -17.75 -5.16
N VAL A 366 -10.63 -18.24 -5.33
CA VAL A 366 -11.85 -17.54 -4.91
C VAL A 366 -12.57 -18.41 -3.90
N GLY A 367 -12.58 -18.04 -2.61
CA GLY A 367 -13.10 -18.97 -1.60
C GLY A 367 -13.03 -18.51 -0.15
N ASN A 368 -13.27 -19.45 0.77
CA ASN A 368 -13.19 -19.19 2.20
C ASN A 368 -11.85 -19.69 2.77
N ILE A 369 -11.08 -18.78 3.38
CA ILE A 369 -9.86 -19.12 4.13
C ILE A 369 -10.20 -19.22 5.62
N PHE A 370 -9.76 -20.29 6.25
CA PHE A 370 -9.76 -20.47 7.71
C PHE A 370 -8.36 -20.17 8.21
N TYR A 371 -8.21 -19.01 8.85
CA TYR A 371 -6.94 -18.47 9.26
C TYR A 371 -6.58 -18.90 10.69
N SER A 372 -5.39 -19.49 10.83
CA SER A 372 -4.81 -19.82 12.14
C SER A 372 -3.77 -18.78 12.52
N LYS A 373 -4.11 -17.93 13.49
CA LYS A 373 -3.17 -16.91 14.00
C LYS A 373 -1.91 -17.52 14.64
N TRP A 374 -2.07 -18.68 15.28
CA TRP A 374 -0.98 -19.36 16.00
C TRP A 374 -0.06 -20.14 15.07
N SER A 375 -0.57 -20.57 13.91
CA SER A 375 0.21 -21.27 12.89
C SER A 375 -0.28 -20.90 11.49
N PRO A 376 0.17 -19.76 10.94
CA PRO A 376 -0.31 -19.27 9.64
C PRO A 376 -0.14 -20.28 8.50
N ASN A 377 0.89 -21.12 8.54
CA ASN A 377 1.13 -22.18 7.55
C ASN A 377 0.06 -23.28 7.56
N ASP A 378 -0.62 -23.45 8.69
CA ASP A 378 -1.72 -24.40 8.84
C ASP A 378 -3.09 -23.75 8.55
N SER A 379 -3.11 -22.48 8.13
CA SER A 379 -4.31 -21.88 7.54
C SER A 379 -4.72 -22.66 6.31
N TYR A 380 -6.01 -22.76 6.06
CA TYR A 380 -6.52 -23.69 5.05
C TYR A 380 -7.73 -23.15 4.27
N LEU A 381 -7.95 -23.75 3.11
CA LEU A 381 -9.20 -23.65 2.34
C LEU A 381 -9.99 -24.95 2.52
N LEU A 382 -11.31 -24.85 2.45
CA LEU A 382 -12.18 -26.01 2.27
C LEU A 382 -12.52 -26.15 0.80
N ALA A 383 -12.10 -27.26 0.18
CA ALA A 383 -12.53 -27.61 -1.17
C ALA A 383 -14.01 -28.02 -1.19
N ASN A 384 -14.63 -28.09 -2.38
CA ASN A 384 -16.06 -28.38 -2.51
C ASN A 384 -16.44 -29.84 -2.20
N ASP A 385 -15.44 -30.72 -2.04
CA ASP A 385 -15.55 -32.09 -1.50
C ASP A 385 -15.47 -32.15 0.04
N ASN A 386 -15.40 -31.00 0.71
CA ASN A 386 -15.24 -30.84 2.16
C ASN A 386 -13.89 -31.31 2.71
N GLU A 387 -12.90 -31.48 1.83
CA GLU A 387 -11.54 -31.77 2.24
C GLU A 387 -10.75 -30.49 2.51
N ILE A 388 -9.85 -30.56 3.48
CA ILE A 388 -9.00 -29.44 3.91
C ILE A 388 -7.74 -29.42 3.04
N ILE A 389 -7.40 -28.24 2.53
CA ILE A 389 -6.09 -27.99 1.93
C ILE A 389 -5.38 -26.85 2.66
N THR A 390 -4.26 -27.18 3.30
CA THR A 390 -3.46 -26.21 4.06
C THR A 390 -2.51 -25.43 3.15
N PHE A 391 -2.14 -24.22 3.57
CA PHE A 391 -1.15 -23.41 2.85
C PHE A 391 0.22 -24.09 2.81
N LYS A 392 0.57 -24.86 3.84
CA LYS A 392 1.75 -25.73 3.83
C LYS A 392 1.70 -26.76 2.70
N GLU A 393 0.56 -27.41 2.49
CA GLU A 393 0.40 -28.38 1.39
C GLU A 393 0.48 -27.70 0.02
N ILE A 394 -0.15 -26.54 -0.15
CA ILE A 394 -0.06 -25.75 -1.38
C ILE A 394 1.40 -25.39 -1.65
N ASN A 395 2.10 -24.84 -0.66
CA ASN A 395 3.50 -24.46 -0.79
C ASN A 395 4.40 -25.66 -1.09
N ASN A 396 4.18 -26.79 -0.41
CA ASN A 396 4.93 -28.02 -0.69
C ASN A 396 4.69 -28.52 -2.11
N ALA A 397 3.43 -28.55 -2.57
CA ALA A 397 3.08 -29.00 -3.91
C ALA A 397 3.69 -28.10 -5.01
N LEU A 398 3.78 -26.79 -4.75
CA LEU A 398 4.37 -25.83 -5.68
C LEU A 398 5.92 -25.81 -5.62
N SER A 399 6.52 -26.18 -4.49
CA SER A 399 7.99 -26.13 -4.29
C SER A 399 8.70 -27.45 -4.55
N GLN A 400 7.98 -28.57 -4.58
CA GLN A 400 8.53 -29.89 -4.95
C GLN A 400 8.87 -30.01 -6.44
N ASN A 401 8.50 -29.01 -7.20
CA ASN A 401 8.71 -28.94 -8.62
C ASN A 401 10.13 -28.44 -8.95
N ASN A 402 10.83 -29.16 -9.84
CA ASN A 402 12.20 -28.85 -10.26
C ASN A 402 12.27 -27.73 -11.32
N SER A 403 11.14 -27.11 -11.67
CA SER A 403 11.11 -26.04 -12.66
C SER A 403 11.53 -24.68 -12.07
N ASN A 404 12.02 -23.80 -12.94
CA ASN A 404 12.26 -22.39 -12.60
C ASN A 404 10.95 -21.57 -12.49
N LEU A 405 9.78 -22.19 -12.68
CA LEU A 405 8.50 -21.50 -12.81
C LEU A 405 7.79 -21.40 -11.46
N GLN A 406 7.81 -20.21 -10.87
CA GLN A 406 7.10 -19.92 -9.62
C GLN A 406 5.79 -19.18 -9.90
N PRO A 407 4.61 -19.80 -9.67
CA PRO A 407 3.33 -19.16 -9.93
C PRO A 407 3.07 -17.98 -8.99
N LEU A 408 2.36 -16.98 -9.51
CA LEU A 408 1.74 -15.93 -8.69
C LEU A 408 0.43 -16.41 -8.10
N LEU A 409 0.28 -16.32 -6.79
CA LEU A 409 -0.93 -16.73 -6.09
C LEU A 409 -1.77 -15.51 -5.74
N PHE A 410 -3.02 -15.49 -6.21
CA PHE A 410 -4.00 -14.46 -5.88
C PHE A 410 -5.14 -15.04 -5.06
N PHE A 411 -5.63 -14.30 -4.06
CA PHE A 411 -6.69 -14.76 -3.16
C PHE A 411 -7.81 -13.73 -3.07
N ASN A 412 -8.96 -14.06 -3.66
CA ASN A 412 -10.20 -13.30 -3.56
C ASN A 412 -11.13 -14.02 -2.58
N THR A 413 -10.93 -13.77 -1.28
CA THR A 413 -11.44 -14.67 -0.24
C THR A 413 -12.21 -13.98 0.88
N GLN A 414 -13.15 -14.72 1.49
CA GLN A 414 -13.63 -14.40 2.84
C GLN A 414 -12.75 -15.09 3.87
N ILE A 415 -12.51 -14.44 5.00
CA ILE A 415 -11.66 -15.00 6.07
C ILE A 415 -12.52 -15.38 7.27
N PHE A 416 -12.26 -16.58 7.79
CA PHE A 416 -12.82 -17.13 9.01
C PHE A 416 -11.67 -17.41 9.98
N ASP A 417 -11.94 -17.42 11.27
CA ASP A 417 -11.01 -18.01 12.22
C ASP A 417 -11.14 -19.54 12.22
N ILE A 418 -10.24 -20.20 12.94
CA ILE A 418 -10.25 -21.65 13.17
C ILE A 418 -11.51 -22.16 13.90
N GLU A 419 -12.30 -21.30 14.53
CA GLU A 419 -13.60 -21.66 15.14
C GLU A 419 -14.75 -21.53 14.12
N GLY A 420 -14.47 -21.10 12.89
CA GLY A 420 -15.46 -20.91 11.84
C GLY A 420 -16.29 -19.64 12.02
N GLN A 421 -15.87 -18.72 12.89
CA GLN A 421 -16.47 -17.40 12.96
C GLN A 421 -15.91 -16.59 11.81
N LYS A 422 -16.81 -16.00 11.02
CA LYS A 422 -16.38 -15.08 9.97
C LYS A 422 -15.64 -13.94 10.65
N LEU A 423 -14.35 -13.82 10.34
CA LEU A 423 -13.62 -12.64 10.74
C LEU A 423 -14.26 -11.52 9.93
N LYS A 424 -14.97 -10.63 10.62
CA LYS A 424 -15.24 -9.31 10.05
C LYS A 424 -13.86 -8.79 9.63
N ASN A 425 -13.74 -8.15 8.47
CA ASN A 425 -12.53 -7.45 8.04
C ASN A 425 -12.23 -6.34 9.05
N VAL A 426 -11.71 -6.71 10.21
CA VAL A 426 -11.50 -5.88 11.39
C VAL A 426 -10.11 -6.25 11.82
N LEU A 427 -9.15 -5.47 11.34
CA LEU A 427 -7.78 -5.54 11.83
C LEU A 427 -7.81 -5.06 13.30
N LYS A 428 -7.41 -5.96 14.19
CA LYS A 428 -6.98 -5.63 15.56
C LYS A 428 -5.57 -5.08 15.53
#